data_AF-A0A4V6N6B1-F1
#
_entry.id   AF-A0A4V6N6B1-F1
#
_cell.length_a   1.000
_cell.length_b   1.000
_cell.length_c   1.000
_cell.angle_alpha   90.00
_cell.angle_beta   90.00
_cell.angle_gamma   90.00
#
_symmetry.space_group_name_H-M   'P 1'
#
loop_
_entity.id
_entity.type
_entity.pdbx_description
1 polymer ?
#
loop_
_entity_poly.entity_id
_entity_poly.type
_entity_poly.pdbx_seq_one_letter_code
_entity_poly.pdbx_strand_id
1 'polypeptide(L)'
;MDWEGAIAQNRADLERIVAALFALAGLIGVTAVATLPRSVHGQILIVLRPAESAVRRLIVTAARHVFFQPRTREPDAGPAVSQAEIIAQARRAREKGRLMEAQATRIVYHRIDLGLATSAPPGARQQRREAEALKNGTDDSARQRRASSEELKGGTENPAHSVKPDMPSFQLFDPLKRFDFSPARPGPRGVPRIVNFFDGDPQPVPVRPAPTPDDPVSAVQLCRRLQALKAALDDIPGQAQRLARWKARHDRARDNGRPVRPRRIDPLRSGWPPGHRKRHVHDIDEVLVECNWLAHYAREKTADPPP
;
A
#
# COMPACT_ATOMS: atom_id res chain seq x y z
N MET A 1 15.04 -9.12 -32.90
CA MET A 1 15.31 -9.72 -31.58
C MET A 1 14.16 -10.65 -31.27
N ASP A 2 14.44 -11.94 -31.03
CA ASP A 2 13.42 -12.86 -30.52
C ASP A 2 13.20 -12.58 -29.04
N TRP A 3 12.02 -12.07 -28.80
CA TRP A 3 11.61 -11.46 -27.55
C TRP A 3 10.84 -12.43 -26.67
N GLU A 4 10.09 -13.33 -27.30
CA GLU A 4 9.36 -14.38 -26.61
C GLU A 4 10.32 -15.46 -26.14
N GLY A 5 11.30 -15.83 -26.98
CA GLY A 5 12.38 -16.75 -26.60
C GLY A 5 13.19 -16.22 -25.41
N ALA A 6 13.60 -14.95 -25.44
CA ALA A 6 14.30 -14.33 -24.30
C ALA A 6 13.45 -14.32 -23.02
N ILE A 7 12.15 -14.04 -23.11
CA ILE A 7 11.27 -14.07 -21.95
C ILE A 7 11.12 -15.49 -21.41
N ALA A 8 10.94 -16.48 -22.28
CA ALA A 8 10.77 -17.88 -21.91
C ALA A 8 12.02 -18.45 -21.23
N GLN A 9 13.20 -18.15 -21.76
CA GLN A 9 14.48 -18.58 -21.18
C GLN A 9 14.68 -18.00 -19.77
N ASN A 10 14.57 -16.68 -19.63
CA ASN A 10 14.70 -16.02 -18.33
C ASN A 10 13.63 -16.49 -17.33
N ARG A 11 12.41 -16.79 -17.79
CA ARG A 11 11.35 -17.38 -16.96
C ARG A 11 11.77 -18.75 -16.43
N ALA A 12 12.28 -19.63 -17.29
CA ALA A 12 12.72 -20.97 -16.90
C ALA A 12 13.88 -20.93 -15.88
N ASP A 13 14.84 -20.03 -16.08
CA ASP A 13 15.95 -19.84 -15.15
C ASP A 13 15.47 -19.35 -13.78
N LEU A 14 14.52 -18.41 -13.76
CA LEU A 14 13.89 -17.93 -12.54
C LEU A 14 13.07 -19.01 -11.83
N GLU A 15 12.36 -19.87 -12.57
CA GLU A 15 11.63 -21.00 -11.99
C GLU A 15 12.58 -22.00 -11.30
N ARG A 16 13.73 -22.31 -11.91
CA ARG A 16 14.77 -23.14 -11.29
C ARG A 16 15.29 -22.53 -9.99
N ILE A 17 15.60 -21.24 -9.99
CA ILE A 17 16.10 -20.52 -8.82
C ILE A 17 15.03 -20.50 -7.71
N VAL A 18 13.77 -20.21 -8.07
CA VAL A 18 12.66 -20.18 -7.11
C VAL A 18 12.44 -21.56 -6.51
N ALA A 19 12.47 -22.63 -7.31
CA ALA A 19 12.38 -24.01 -6.80
C ALA A 19 13.47 -24.32 -5.76
N ALA A 20 14.72 -23.89 -6.01
CA ALA A 20 15.81 -24.03 -5.03
C ALA A 20 15.55 -23.24 -3.74
N LEU A 21 14.95 -22.04 -3.82
CA LEU A 21 14.58 -21.26 -2.62
C LEU A 21 13.45 -21.91 -1.82
N PHE A 22 12.47 -22.52 -2.48
CA PHE A 22 11.42 -23.30 -1.80
C PHE A 22 12.02 -24.50 -1.06
N ALA A 23 12.96 -25.22 -1.70
CA ALA A 23 13.67 -26.32 -1.07
C ALA A 23 14.49 -25.86 0.15
N LEU A 24 15.24 -24.76 0.04
CA LEU A 24 16.02 -24.20 1.15
C LEU A 24 15.13 -23.70 2.31
N ALA A 25 13.92 -23.21 2.00
CA ALA A 25 12.94 -22.80 3.00
C ALA A 25 12.23 -23.98 3.69
N GLY A 26 12.47 -25.22 3.25
CA GLY A 26 11.74 -26.41 3.73
C GLY A 26 10.27 -26.43 3.31
N LEU A 27 9.91 -25.67 2.28
CA LEU A 27 8.54 -25.60 1.76
C LEU A 27 8.31 -26.73 0.74
N ILE A 28 7.82 -27.88 1.21
CA ILE A 28 7.28 -28.92 0.32
C ILE A 28 5.82 -28.55 0.05
N GLY A 29 5.57 -27.80 -1.03
CA GLY A 29 4.21 -27.35 -1.41
C GLY A 29 3.83 -25.96 -0.85
N VAL A 30 2.56 -25.77 -0.48
CA VAL A 30 1.99 -24.45 -0.11
C VAL A 30 2.02 -24.16 1.40
N THR A 31 2.42 -25.12 2.23
CA THR A 31 2.42 -24.98 3.69
C THR A 31 3.57 -24.10 4.16
N ALA A 32 3.26 -22.92 4.71
CA ALA A 32 4.24 -21.98 5.19
C ALA A 32 4.93 -22.47 6.47
N VAL A 33 6.26 -22.51 6.48
CA VAL A 33 7.05 -22.69 7.71
C VAL A 33 6.90 -21.44 8.58
N ALA A 34 6.59 -21.62 9.87
CA ALA A 34 6.37 -20.51 10.80
C ALA A 34 7.67 -19.77 11.16
N THR A 35 8.77 -20.52 11.36
CA THR A 35 10.06 -20.00 11.81
C THR A 35 11.23 -20.65 11.07
N LEU A 36 12.27 -19.87 10.77
CA LEU A 36 13.51 -20.34 10.16
C LEU A 36 14.73 -19.78 10.93
N PRO A 37 15.88 -20.48 10.94
CA PRO A 37 17.12 -19.91 11.44
C PRO A 37 17.46 -18.61 10.71
N ARG A 38 17.99 -17.62 11.44
CA ARG A 38 18.33 -16.30 10.89
C ARG A 38 19.34 -16.38 9.73
N SER A 39 20.28 -17.31 9.80
CA SER A 39 21.28 -17.61 8.76
C SER A 39 20.59 -17.98 7.44
N VAL A 40 19.72 -18.99 7.46
CA VAL A 40 18.95 -19.45 6.30
C VAL A 40 18.02 -18.35 5.78
N HIS A 41 17.29 -17.68 6.66
CA HIS A 41 16.43 -16.56 6.28
C HIS A 41 17.21 -15.46 5.55
N GLY A 42 18.42 -15.13 6.01
CA GLY A 42 19.34 -14.19 5.37
C GLY A 42 19.81 -14.65 3.99
N GLN A 43 20.18 -15.93 3.85
CA GLN A 43 20.59 -16.54 2.58
C GLN A 43 19.46 -16.49 1.54
N ILE A 44 18.22 -16.83 1.92
CA ILE A 44 17.05 -16.71 1.03
C ILE A 44 16.87 -15.26 0.60
N LEU A 45 16.93 -14.30 1.53
CA LEU A 45 16.73 -12.88 1.21
C LEU A 45 17.82 -12.28 0.32
N ILE A 46 19.01 -12.88 0.31
CA ILE A 46 20.12 -12.49 -0.56
C ILE A 46 19.79 -12.75 -2.02
N VAL A 47 19.15 -13.88 -2.32
CA VAL A 47 18.77 -14.30 -3.69
C VAL A 47 17.38 -13.81 -4.07
N LEU A 48 16.44 -13.79 -3.13
CA LEU A 48 15.05 -13.39 -3.36
C LEU A 48 14.92 -11.93 -3.82
N ARG A 49 15.74 -11.03 -3.27
CA ARG A 49 15.71 -9.60 -3.65
C ARG A 49 16.06 -9.39 -5.14
N PRO A 50 17.18 -9.92 -5.64
CA PRO A 50 17.46 -10.01 -7.07
C PRO A 50 16.35 -10.70 -7.88
N ALA A 51 15.82 -11.83 -7.42
CA ALA A 51 14.79 -12.58 -8.15
C ALA A 51 13.48 -11.78 -8.34
N GLU A 52 12.98 -11.14 -7.29
CA GLU A 52 11.80 -10.27 -7.40
C GLU A 52 12.05 -9.10 -8.37
N SER A 53 13.26 -8.56 -8.35
CA SER A 53 13.69 -7.46 -9.21
C SER A 53 13.72 -7.88 -10.69
N ALA A 54 14.22 -9.09 -10.97
CA ALA A 54 14.26 -9.69 -12.30
C ALA A 54 12.85 -9.95 -12.84
N VAL A 55 11.95 -10.53 -12.03
CA VAL A 55 10.55 -10.77 -12.43
C VAL A 55 9.82 -9.46 -12.77
N ARG A 56 10.01 -8.38 -12.00
CA ARG A 56 9.42 -7.07 -12.33
C ARG A 56 9.87 -6.56 -13.69
N ARG A 57 11.15 -6.74 -14.01
CA ARG A 57 11.73 -6.37 -15.32
C ARG A 57 11.18 -7.23 -16.44
N LEU A 58 11.09 -8.53 -16.23
CA LEU A 58 10.49 -9.47 -17.18
C LEU A 58 9.02 -9.12 -17.48
N ILE A 59 8.24 -8.76 -16.46
CA ILE A 59 6.86 -8.28 -16.62
C ILE A 59 6.81 -6.98 -17.41
N VAL A 60 7.72 -6.04 -17.18
CA VAL A 60 7.82 -4.79 -17.95
C VAL A 60 8.13 -5.08 -19.43
N THR A 61 9.06 -6.00 -19.69
CA THR A 61 9.40 -6.45 -21.05
C THR A 61 8.19 -7.12 -21.72
N ALA A 62 7.43 -7.96 -21.01
CA ALA A 62 6.22 -8.58 -21.52
C ALA A 62 5.09 -7.57 -21.78
N ALA A 63 4.96 -6.55 -20.94
CA ALA A 63 3.89 -5.56 -21.03
C ALA A 63 3.98 -4.62 -22.24
N ARG A 64 5.09 -4.59 -22.98
CA ARG A 64 5.25 -3.69 -24.13
C ARG A 64 4.25 -3.94 -25.27
N HIS A 65 3.80 -5.18 -25.43
CA HIS A 65 2.84 -5.57 -26.48
C HIS A 65 1.40 -5.49 -25.99
N VAL A 66 1.19 -5.16 -24.71
CA VAL A 66 -0.14 -5.12 -24.09
C VAL A 66 -0.65 -3.68 -24.10
N PHE A 67 -1.44 -3.35 -25.12
CA PHE A 67 -2.14 -2.08 -25.17
C PHE A 67 -3.47 -2.21 -24.42
N PHE A 68 -3.60 -1.48 -23.30
CA PHE A 68 -4.86 -1.37 -22.60
C PHE A 68 -5.47 0.00 -22.88
N GLN A 69 -6.57 0.02 -23.63
CA GLN A 69 -7.40 1.23 -23.72
C GLN A 69 -8.25 1.33 -22.45
N PRO A 70 -8.04 2.35 -21.61
CA PRO A 70 -8.90 2.55 -20.45
C PRO A 70 -10.30 2.82 -20.95
N ARG A 71 -11.31 2.10 -20.43
CA ARG A 71 -12.71 2.43 -20.71
C ARG A 71 -12.90 3.93 -20.48
N THR A 72 -13.18 4.66 -21.54
CA THR A 72 -13.72 6.00 -21.46
C THR A 72 -15.06 5.82 -20.76
N ARG A 73 -15.10 6.17 -19.48
CA ARG A 73 -16.37 6.65 -18.95
C ARG A 73 -16.64 7.88 -19.79
N GLU A 74 -17.55 7.78 -20.75
CA GLU A 74 -18.15 8.98 -21.34
C GLU A 74 -18.49 9.88 -20.16
N PRO A 75 -18.09 11.15 -20.19
CA PRO A 75 -18.50 12.06 -19.14
C PRO A 75 -20.03 12.00 -19.12
N ASP A 76 -20.59 11.38 -18.08
CA ASP A 76 -22.02 11.35 -17.86
C ASP A 76 -22.51 12.78 -18.11
N ALA A 77 -23.45 12.97 -19.04
CA ALA A 77 -23.93 14.26 -19.55
C ALA A 77 -24.71 15.07 -18.48
N GLY A 78 -24.26 15.04 -17.22
CA GLY A 78 -24.60 16.01 -16.20
C GLY A 78 -23.77 17.28 -16.38
N PRO A 79 -24.26 18.43 -15.89
CA PRO A 79 -23.55 19.69 -16.03
C PRO A 79 -22.17 19.53 -15.40
N ALA A 80 -21.13 19.79 -16.19
CA ALA A 80 -19.75 19.77 -15.76
C ALA A 80 -19.53 20.92 -14.77
N VAL A 81 -20.01 20.78 -13.54
CA VAL A 81 -19.63 21.66 -12.44
C VAL A 81 -18.13 21.48 -12.32
N SER A 82 -17.39 22.53 -12.67
CA SER A 82 -15.95 22.44 -12.75
C SER A 82 -15.42 21.96 -11.39
N GLN A 83 -14.39 21.10 -11.40
CA GLN A 83 -13.80 20.63 -10.14
C GLN A 83 -13.34 21.82 -9.27
N ALA A 84 -13.05 22.96 -9.89
CA ALA A 84 -12.80 24.25 -9.26
C ALA A 84 -14.04 24.84 -8.55
N GLU A 85 -15.24 24.79 -9.14
CA GLU A 85 -16.50 25.22 -8.51
C GLU A 85 -16.89 24.34 -7.33
N ILE A 86 -16.69 23.02 -7.41
CA ILE A 86 -16.94 22.11 -6.28
C ILE A 86 -16.03 22.48 -5.10
N ILE A 87 -14.75 22.76 -5.37
CA ILE A 87 -13.78 23.22 -4.36
C ILE A 87 -14.18 24.60 -3.81
N ALA A 88 -14.63 25.52 -4.67
CA ALA A 88 -15.07 26.86 -4.27
C ALA A 88 -16.35 26.82 -3.41
N GLN A 89 -17.33 25.98 -3.76
CA GLN A 89 -18.55 25.76 -2.97
C GLN A 89 -18.22 25.18 -1.60
N ALA A 90 -17.32 24.19 -1.52
CA ALA A 90 -16.87 23.64 -0.25
C ALA A 90 -16.14 24.68 0.62
N ARG A 91 -15.36 25.58 0.02
CA ARG A 91 -14.73 26.70 0.74
C ARG A 91 -15.76 27.71 1.26
N ARG A 92 -16.72 28.11 0.41
CA ARG A 92 -17.82 29.01 0.79
C ARG A 92 -18.67 28.43 1.93
N ALA A 93 -18.95 27.14 1.92
CA ALA A 93 -19.69 26.47 3.00
C ALA A 93 -18.91 26.51 4.33
N ARG A 94 -17.59 26.33 4.30
CA ARG A 94 -16.71 26.42 5.48
C ARG A 94 -16.60 27.85 6.03
N GLU A 95 -16.54 28.86 5.14
CA GLU A 95 -16.56 30.27 5.55
C GLU A 95 -17.90 30.66 6.14
N LYS A 96 -19.01 30.21 5.56
CA LYS A 96 -20.35 30.41 6.12
C LYS A 96 -20.46 29.79 7.52
N GLY A 97 -19.91 28.59 7.74
CA GLY A 97 -19.82 27.98 9.07
C GLY A 97 -19.05 28.84 10.09
N ARG A 98 -17.86 29.33 9.70
CA ARG A 98 -17.04 30.22 10.55
C ARG A 98 -17.72 31.55 10.87
N LEU A 99 -18.45 32.14 9.92
CA LEU A 99 -19.19 33.39 10.13
C LEU A 99 -20.38 33.20 11.09
N MET A 100 -21.09 32.08 10.99
CA MET A 100 -22.18 31.74 11.92
C MET A 100 -21.66 31.50 13.34
N GLU A 101 -20.51 30.85 13.48
CA GLU A 101 -19.83 30.66 14.76
C GLU A 101 -19.33 31.99 15.36
N ALA A 102 -18.79 32.88 14.53
CA ALA A 102 -18.39 34.23 14.94
C ALA A 102 -19.59 35.11 15.33
N GLN A 103 -20.72 35.04 14.61
CA GLN A 103 -21.96 35.74 14.98
C GLN A 103 -22.53 35.22 16.31
N ALA A 104 -22.57 33.89 16.50
CA ALA A 104 -23.00 33.30 17.78
C ALA A 104 -22.10 33.77 18.93
N THR A 105 -20.79 33.80 18.71
CA THR A 105 -19.81 34.29 19.69
C THR A 105 -20.02 35.78 19.99
N ARG A 106 -20.25 36.63 18.98
CA ARG A 106 -20.52 38.06 19.14
C ARG A 106 -21.83 38.34 19.88
N ILE A 107 -22.88 37.57 19.62
CA ILE A 107 -24.16 37.64 20.35
C ILE A 107 -23.95 37.28 21.82
N VAL A 108 -23.13 36.27 22.12
CA VAL A 108 -22.80 35.89 23.50
C VAL A 108 -22.04 37.01 24.21
N TYR A 109 -21.01 37.61 23.58
CA TYR A 109 -20.25 38.70 24.18
C TYR A 109 -21.09 39.99 24.35
N HIS A 110 -21.91 40.37 23.38
CA HIS A 110 -22.76 41.56 23.50
C HIS A 110 -23.82 41.44 24.60
N ARG A 111 -24.28 40.21 24.89
CA ARG A 111 -25.18 39.92 26.01
C ARG A 111 -24.48 40.07 27.36
N ILE A 112 -23.20 39.72 27.45
CA ILE A 112 -22.36 39.91 28.65
C ILE A 112 -22.13 41.40 28.90
N ASP A 113 -21.83 42.19 27.86
CA ASP A 113 -21.57 43.63 27.96
C ASP A 113 -22.80 44.43 28.42
N LEU A 114 -24.02 43.98 28.11
CA LEU A 114 -25.27 44.59 28.55
C LEU A 114 -25.66 44.19 30.00
N GLY A 115 -24.81 43.48 30.74
CA GLY A 115 -25.07 43.06 32.12
C GLY A 115 -26.22 42.05 32.25
N LEU A 116 -26.73 41.51 31.13
CA LEU A 116 -27.74 40.47 31.13
C LEU A 116 -27.05 39.15 31.49
N ALA A 117 -27.13 38.76 32.76
CA ALA A 117 -26.62 37.49 33.26
C ALA A 117 -26.99 36.36 32.29
N THR A 118 -25.98 35.66 31.76
CA THR A 118 -26.13 34.35 31.10
C THR A 118 -26.51 33.30 32.16
N SER A 119 -27.63 33.54 32.86
CA SER A 119 -28.31 32.49 33.59
C SER A 119 -28.81 31.51 32.53
N ALA A 120 -28.27 30.29 32.59
CA ALA A 120 -28.84 29.19 31.84
C ALA A 120 -30.34 29.12 32.20
N PRO A 121 -31.26 29.13 31.22
CA PRO A 121 -32.68 29.16 31.52
C PRO A 121 -33.00 27.98 32.47
N PRO A 122 -33.82 28.20 33.52
CA PRO A 122 -34.21 27.12 34.42
C PRO A 122 -34.89 26.04 33.56
N GLY A 123 -34.25 24.88 33.44
CA GLY A 123 -34.65 23.81 32.51
C GLY A 123 -33.60 23.43 31.46
N ALA A 124 -32.49 24.17 31.29
CA ALA A 124 -31.47 23.85 30.28
C ALA A 124 -30.81 22.47 30.48
N ARG A 125 -30.69 21.99 31.72
CA ARG A 125 -30.24 20.62 32.02
C ARG A 125 -31.28 19.57 31.62
N GLN A 126 -32.55 19.89 31.76
CA GLN A 126 -33.69 19.02 31.42
C GLN A 126 -33.86 18.94 29.91
N GLN A 127 -33.82 20.08 29.22
CA GLN A 127 -33.81 20.16 27.76
C GLN A 127 -32.56 19.51 27.13
N ARG A 128 -31.38 19.62 27.76
CA ARG A 128 -30.18 18.87 27.31
C ARG A 128 -30.35 17.37 27.50
N ARG A 129 -30.91 16.92 28.64
CA ARG A 129 -31.21 15.50 28.88
C ARG A 129 -32.29 14.98 27.93
N GLU A 130 -33.31 15.76 27.62
CA GLU A 130 -34.36 15.42 26.66
C GLU A 130 -33.82 15.39 25.22
N ALA A 131 -32.94 16.32 24.84
CA ALA A 131 -32.26 16.31 23.55
C ALA A 131 -31.26 15.15 23.41
N GLU A 132 -30.53 14.82 24.48
CA GLU A 132 -29.67 13.62 24.53
C GLU A 132 -30.51 12.34 24.50
N ALA A 133 -31.65 12.28 25.19
CA ALA A 133 -32.57 11.15 25.16
C ALA A 133 -33.23 10.96 23.77
N LEU A 134 -33.61 12.04 23.07
CA LEU A 134 -34.08 11.96 21.68
C LEU A 134 -32.97 11.46 20.74
N LYS A 135 -31.74 11.97 20.91
CA LYS A 135 -30.60 11.57 20.09
C LYS A 135 -30.23 10.10 20.29
N ASN A 136 -30.19 9.65 21.55
CA ASN A 136 -29.96 8.26 21.91
C ASN A 136 -31.12 7.35 21.42
N GLY A 137 -32.38 7.79 21.49
CA GLY A 137 -33.52 7.05 20.93
C GLY A 137 -33.51 6.95 19.40
N THR A 138 -32.94 7.95 18.71
CA THR A 138 -32.73 7.91 17.26
C THR A 138 -31.60 6.95 16.88
N ASP A 139 -30.53 6.90 17.68
CA ASP A 139 -29.42 5.97 17.53
C ASP A 139 -29.83 4.53 17.87
N ASP A 140 -30.71 4.33 18.85
CA ASP A 140 -31.29 3.04 19.21
C ASP A 140 -32.29 2.55 18.14
N SER A 141 -33.10 3.44 17.58
CA SER A 141 -33.95 3.14 16.42
C SER A 141 -33.13 2.80 15.17
N ALA A 142 -31.99 3.48 14.97
CA ALA A 142 -31.05 3.17 13.90
C ALA A 142 -30.30 1.85 14.16
N ARG A 143 -29.98 1.51 15.42
CA ARG A 143 -29.44 0.21 15.83
C ARG A 143 -30.47 -0.89 15.63
N GLN A 144 -31.73 -0.69 15.99
CA GLN A 144 -32.81 -1.67 15.80
C GLN A 144 -33.11 -1.89 14.31
N ARG A 145 -33.09 -0.84 13.48
CA ARG A 145 -33.18 -0.98 12.01
C ARG A 145 -31.96 -1.69 11.41
N ARG A 146 -30.75 -1.45 11.94
CA ARG A 146 -29.53 -2.19 11.54
C ARG A 146 -29.58 -3.65 11.98
N ALA A 147 -30.00 -3.93 13.22
CA ALA A 147 -30.15 -5.28 13.75
C ALA A 147 -31.25 -6.06 13.00
N SER A 148 -32.40 -5.44 12.73
CA SER A 148 -33.47 -6.05 11.93
C SER A 148 -33.05 -6.26 10.46
N SER A 149 -32.21 -5.38 9.91
CA SER A 149 -31.63 -5.54 8.56
C SER A 149 -30.48 -6.55 8.51
N GLU A 150 -29.81 -6.81 9.63
CA GLU A 150 -28.81 -7.87 9.81
C GLU A 150 -29.46 -9.24 10.02
N GLU A 151 -30.57 -9.32 10.77
CA GLU A 151 -31.36 -10.55 10.97
C GLU A 151 -32.06 -11.01 9.67
N LEU A 152 -32.56 -10.07 8.85
CA LEU A 152 -33.08 -10.37 7.50
C LEU A 152 -31.98 -10.73 6.47
N LYS A 153 -30.70 -10.58 6.83
CA LYS A 153 -29.53 -10.98 6.01
C LYS A 153 -28.93 -12.34 6.41
N GLY A 154 -29.55 -13.06 7.35
CA GLY A 154 -29.10 -14.36 7.84
C GLY A 154 -29.51 -15.58 7.01
N GLY A 155 -30.00 -15.42 5.78
CA GLY A 155 -30.63 -16.54 5.05
C GLY A 155 -30.52 -16.53 3.53
N THR A 156 -29.42 -16.03 2.98
CA THR A 156 -29.05 -16.33 1.57
C THR A 156 -27.53 -16.29 1.47
N GLU A 157 -26.91 -17.34 1.96
CA GLU A 157 -25.55 -17.68 1.61
C GLU A 157 -25.52 -17.90 0.10
N ASN A 158 -25.20 -16.85 -0.66
CA ASN A 158 -24.90 -16.98 -2.08
C ASN A 158 -23.74 -17.99 -2.18
N PRO A 159 -23.93 -19.17 -2.80
CA PRO A 159 -22.87 -20.17 -2.93
C PRO A 159 -21.69 -19.71 -3.83
N ALA A 160 -21.72 -18.45 -4.30
CA ALA A 160 -20.71 -17.84 -5.15
C ALA A 160 -19.61 -17.06 -4.41
N HIS A 161 -19.70 -16.88 -3.08
CA HIS A 161 -18.62 -16.29 -2.29
C HIS A 161 -17.84 -17.37 -1.53
N SER A 162 -17.32 -18.36 -2.28
CA SER A 162 -16.16 -19.11 -1.79
C SER A 162 -15.08 -18.07 -1.46
N VAL A 163 -14.76 -17.88 -0.19
CA VAL A 163 -13.59 -17.07 0.22
C VAL A 163 -12.40 -17.81 -0.35
N LYS A 164 -12.01 -17.49 -1.58
CA LYS A 164 -10.79 -18.01 -2.19
C LYS A 164 -9.67 -17.66 -1.21
N PRO A 165 -8.75 -18.60 -0.90
CA PRO A 165 -7.63 -18.26 -0.02
C PRO A 165 -6.96 -17.00 -0.56
N ASP A 166 -6.78 -16.00 0.30
CA ASP A 166 -6.15 -14.71 -0.04
C ASP A 166 -4.72 -14.97 -0.47
N MET A 167 -4.54 -15.27 -1.76
CA MET A 167 -3.23 -15.52 -2.34
C MET A 167 -2.44 -14.22 -2.29
N PRO A 168 -1.19 -14.25 -1.78
CA PRO A 168 -0.37 -13.07 -1.71
C PRO A 168 -0.10 -12.55 -3.13
N SER A 169 -0.49 -11.30 -3.40
CA SER A 169 -0.29 -10.70 -4.73
C SER A 169 1.14 -10.17 -4.90
N PHE A 170 1.71 -10.36 -6.08
CA PHE A 170 3.04 -9.84 -6.39
C PHE A 170 3.06 -8.31 -6.50
N GLN A 171 4.13 -7.71 -5.96
CA GLN A 171 4.36 -6.27 -6.03
C GLN A 171 5.03 -5.91 -7.36
N LEU A 172 4.26 -5.33 -8.28
CA LEU A 172 4.73 -4.98 -9.64
C LEU A 172 5.82 -3.90 -9.68
N PHE A 173 5.98 -3.11 -8.61
CA PHE A 173 6.81 -1.91 -8.62
C PHE A 173 8.08 -2.09 -7.79
N ASP A 174 9.20 -1.56 -8.29
CA ASP A 174 10.46 -1.57 -7.55
C ASP A 174 10.38 -0.63 -6.33
N PRO A 175 10.93 -0.99 -5.16
CA PRO A 175 11.08 -0.04 -4.05
C PRO A 175 11.81 1.23 -4.51
N LEU A 176 11.26 2.41 -4.19
CA LEU A 176 11.88 3.69 -4.55
C LEU A 176 13.25 3.85 -3.86
N LYS A 177 14.14 4.65 -4.47
CA LYS A 177 15.40 5.02 -3.80
C LYS A 177 15.05 5.81 -2.54
N ARG A 178 15.54 5.32 -1.41
CA ARG A 178 15.59 6.09 -0.18
C ARG A 178 16.72 7.10 -0.32
N PHE A 179 16.35 8.35 -0.59
CA PHE A 179 17.26 9.49 -0.55
C PHE A 179 17.26 10.15 0.84
N ASP A 180 16.46 9.62 1.77
CA ASP A 180 16.53 9.95 3.18
C ASP A 180 17.77 9.26 3.78
N PHE A 181 18.84 10.03 3.95
CA PHE A 181 20.00 9.65 4.78
C PHE A 181 19.67 9.60 6.28
N SER A 182 18.38 9.75 6.62
CA SER A 182 17.92 9.60 7.99
C SER A 182 18.28 8.20 8.48
N PRO A 183 18.96 8.08 9.62
CA PRO A 183 19.25 6.78 10.19
C PRO A 183 17.92 6.04 10.44
N ALA A 184 17.97 4.71 10.38
CA ALA A 184 16.84 3.90 10.82
C ALA A 184 16.43 4.39 12.21
N ARG A 185 15.13 4.66 12.41
CA ARG A 185 14.64 5.13 13.71
C ARG A 185 15.14 4.15 14.77
N PRO A 186 15.92 4.61 15.77
CA PRO A 186 16.33 3.74 16.87
C PRO A 186 15.06 3.09 17.43
N GLY A 187 15.12 1.78 17.67
CA GLY A 187 14.03 1.10 18.35
C GLY A 187 13.69 1.82 19.66
N PRO A 188 12.45 1.70 20.16
CA PRO A 188 12.08 2.32 21.43
C PRO A 188 13.11 1.89 22.49
N ARG A 189 13.75 2.90 23.12
CA ARG A 189 14.60 2.65 24.28
C ARG A 189 13.71 1.98 25.32
N GLY A 190 14.17 0.87 25.89
CA GLY A 190 13.40 0.08 26.85
C GLY A 190 13.14 0.78 28.18
N VAL A 191 13.45 2.07 28.28
CA VAL A 191 13.31 2.87 29.48
C VAL A 191 12.54 4.16 29.15
N PRO A 192 11.58 4.59 30.00
CA PRO A 192 10.97 5.90 29.86
C PRO A 192 12.04 6.99 29.94
N ARG A 193 11.86 8.08 29.18
CA ARG A 193 12.82 9.20 29.10
C ARG A 193 12.91 9.99 30.41
N ILE A 194 11.94 9.78 31.31
CA ILE A 194 11.89 10.33 32.66
C ILE A 194 12.05 9.11 33.57
N VAL A 195 13.25 8.93 34.11
CA VAL A 195 13.56 7.81 34.98
C VAL A 195 13.13 8.07 36.43
N ASN A 196 13.11 9.34 36.89
CA ASN A 196 12.86 9.66 38.30
C ASN A 196 12.12 11.00 38.48
N PHE A 197 11.04 11.00 39.27
CA PHE A 197 10.50 12.18 39.97
C PHE A 197 10.97 12.22 41.44
N PHE A 198 11.53 11.11 41.95
CA PHE A 198 12.07 10.88 43.29
C PHE A 198 13.39 10.12 43.15
N ASP A 199 14.37 10.40 44.01
CA ASP A 199 15.80 10.02 43.95
C ASP A 199 16.12 8.49 43.88
N GLY A 200 15.61 7.77 42.88
CA GLY A 200 15.95 6.37 42.61
C GLY A 200 17.17 6.24 41.71
N ASP A 201 17.95 5.17 41.88
CA ASP A 201 19.03 4.85 40.94
C ASP A 201 18.44 4.53 39.54
N PRO A 202 19.07 5.00 38.45
CA PRO A 202 18.59 4.71 37.10
C PRO A 202 18.58 3.20 36.86
N GLN A 203 17.41 2.64 36.51
CA GLN A 203 17.33 1.23 36.13
C GLN A 203 18.27 0.94 34.95
N PRO A 204 19.11 -0.11 35.02
CA PRO A 204 19.99 -0.48 33.92
C PRO A 204 19.13 -0.89 32.71
N VAL A 205 19.41 -0.28 31.56
CA VAL A 205 18.74 -0.65 30.31
C VAL A 205 19.06 -2.12 30.02
N PRO A 206 18.05 -3.00 29.81
CA PRO A 206 18.33 -4.38 29.46
C PRO A 206 19.12 -4.41 28.15
N VAL A 207 20.36 -4.91 28.22
CA VAL A 207 21.20 -5.11 27.04
C VAL A 207 20.52 -6.16 26.18
N ARG A 208 20.09 -5.77 24.98
CA ARG A 208 19.57 -6.76 24.02
C ARG A 208 20.73 -7.67 23.63
N PRO A 209 20.61 -9.00 23.80
CA PRO A 209 21.67 -9.91 23.39
C PRO A 209 21.94 -9.73 21.89
N ALA A 210 23.21 -9.84 21.51
CA ALA A 210 23.58 -9.78 20.09
C ALA A 210 22.86 -10.91 19.34
N PRO A 211 22.25 -10.63 18.17
CA PRO A 211 21.52 -11.64 17.43
C PRO A 211 22.49 -12.74 16.98
N THR A 212 22.13 -14.00 17.26
CA THR A 212 22.91 -15.17 16.85
C THR A 212 22.46 -15.69 15.48
N PRO A 213 23.31 -16.42 14.74
CA PRO A 213 22.97 -16.97 13.42
C PRO A 213 21.78 -17.95 13.45
N ASP A 214 21.57 -18.65 14.56
CA ASP A 214 20.56 -19.70 14.70
C ASP A 214 19.27 -19.20 15.39
N ASP A 215 19.21 -17.91 15.71
CA ASP A 215 18.00 -17.30 16.28
C ASP A 215 16.78 -17.58 15.38
N PRO A 216 15.66 -18.10 15.92
CA PRO A 216 14.47 -18.35 15.14
C PRO A 216 13.83 -17.02 14.70
N VAL A 217 13.67 -16.85 13.39
CA VAL A 217 13.03 -15.68 12.78
C VAL A 217 11.73 -16.11 12.11
N SER A 218 10.67 -15.31 12.26
CA SER A 218 9.41 -15.58 11.57
C SER A 218 9.59 -15.64 10.05
N ALA A 219 9.19 -16.76 9.44
CA ALA A 219 9.31 -17.01 8.01
C ALA A 219 8.00 -16.78 7.24
N VAL A 220 6.91 -16.42 7.92
CA VAL A 220 5.57 -16.27 7.31
C VAL A 220 5.58 -15.26 6.15
N GLN A 221 6.16 -14.07 6.37
CA GLN A 221 6.22 -13.04 5.34
C GLN A 221 7.15 -13.42 4.19
N LEU A 222 8.22 -14.17 4.48
CA LEU A 222 9.16 -14.68 3.49
C LEU A 222 8.45 -15.70 2.57
N CYS A 223 7.72 -16.65 3.15
CA CYS A 223 6.95 -17.65 2.43
C CYS A 223 5.86 -17.01 1.55
N ARG A 224 5.12 -16.02 2.07
CA ARG A 224 4.13 -15.27 1.28
C ARG A 224 4.74 -14.56 0.08
N ARG A 225 5.96 -14.03 0.24
CA ARG A 225 6.69 -13.40 -0.88
C ARG A 225 7.14 -14.41 -1.92
N LEU A 226 7.63 -15.58 -1.50
CA LEU A 226 7.99 -16.68 -2.40
C LEU A 226 6.77 -17.20 -3.18
N GLN A 227 5.63 -17.38 -2.49
CA GLN A 227 4.36 -17.76 -3.13
C GLN A 227 3.88 -16.72 -4.14
N ALA A 228 3.94 -15.44 -3.78
CA ALA A 228 3.60 -14.35 -4.71
C ALA A 228 4.52 -14.31 -5.94
N LEU A 229 5.82 -14.57 -5.75
CA LEU A 229 6.80 -14.63 -6.83
C LEU A 229 6.51 -15.81 -7.77
N LYS A 230 6.25 -17.00 -7.22
CA LYS A 230 5.89 -18.18 -8.00
C LYS A 230 4.60 -17.96 -8.80
N ALA A 231 3.56 -17.43 -8.15
CA ALA A 231 2.30 -17.11 -8.84
C ALA A 231 2.49 -16.08 -9.96
N ALA A 232 3.40 -15.11 -9.81
CA ALA A 232 3.71 -14.16 -10.86
C ALA A 232 4.49 -14.77 -12.05
N LEU A 233 5.36 -15.74 -11.79
CA LEU A 233 6.05 -16.49 -12.85
C LEU A 233 5.10 -17.42 -13.61
N ASP A 234 4.11 -17.98 -12.92
CA ASP A 234 3.07 -18.82 -13.52
C ASP A 234 2.14 -18.01 -14.43
N ASP A 235 1.86 -16.74 -14.09
CA ASP A 235 0.98 -15.84 -14.85
C ASP A 235 1.67 -14.51 -15.22
N ILE A 236 2.75 -14.59 -16.00
CA ILE A 236 3.42 -13.38 -16.54
C ILE A 236 2.46 -12.54 -17.40
N PRO A 237 1.66 -13.10 -18.33
CA PRO A 237 0.76 -12.32 -19.16
C PRO A 237 -0.30 -11.55 -18.36
N GLY A 238 -0.90 -12.15 -17.33
CA GLY A 238 -1.86 -11.47 -16.46
C GLY A 238 -1.21 -10.36 -15.63
N GLN A 239 0.01 -10.56 -15.13
CA GLN A 239 0.76 -9.47 -14.47
C GLN A 239 1.11 -8.33 -15.45
N ALA A 240 1.46 -8.65 -16.70
CA ALA A 240 1.74 -7.66 -17.74
C ALA A 240 0.49 -6.82 -18.07
N GLN A 241 -0.70 -7.44 -18.17
CA GLN A 241 -1.97 -6.73 -18.30
C GLN A 241 -2.26 -5.83 -17.10
N ARG A 242 -2.03 -6.31 -15.88
CA ARG A 242 -2.20 -5.51 -14.66
C ARG A 242 -1.28 -4.28 -14.66
N LEU A 243 -0.06 -4.42 -15.17
CA LEU A 243 0.87 -3.31 -15.34
C LEU A 243 0.41 -2.32 -16.44
N ALA A 244 -0.03 -2.82 -17.59
CA ALA A 244 -0.55 -1.99 -18.69
C ALA A 244 -1.76 -1.16 -18.26
N ARG A 245 -2.66 -1.74 -17.45
CA ARG A 245 -3.80 -1.04 -16.84
C ARG A 245 -3.36 0.09 -15.92
N TRP A 246 -2.27 -0.10 -15.17
CA TRP A 246 -1.70 0.97 -14.35
C TRP A 246 -1.10 2.08 -15.22
N LYS A 247 -0.34 1.72 -16.27
CA LYS A 247 0.27 2.67 -17.21
C LYS A 247 -0.79 3.55 -17.87
N ALA A 248 -1.85 2.95 -18.41
CA ALA A 248 -2.98 3.68 -19.03
C ALA A 248 -3.68 4.66 -18.07
N ARG A 249 -3.86 4.27 -16.78
CA ARG A 249 -4.40 5.19 -15.76
C ARG A 249 -3.46 6.34 -15.45
N HIS A 250 -2.15 6.08 -15.50
CA HIS A 250 -1.13 7.09 -15.25
C HIS A 250 -1.05 8.10 -16.41
N ASP A 251 -1.06 7.63 -17.65
CA ASP A 251 -1.01 8.48 -18.85
C ASP A 251 -2.27 9.34 -18.93
N ARG A 252 -3.46 8.75 -18.72
CA ARG A 252 -4.70 9.53 -18.60
C ARG A 252 -4.63 10.59 -17.50
N ALA A 253 -3.99 10.31 -16.37
CA ALA A 253 -3.85 11.30 -15.29
C ALA A 253 -2.93 12.46 -15.69
N ARG A 254 -1.92 12.22 -16.55
CA ARG A 254 -1.08 13.25 -17.16
C ARG A 254 -1.90 14.10 -18.13
N ASP A 255 -2.66 13.47 -19.03
CA ASP A 255 -3.44 14.16 -20.07
C ASP A 255 -4.51 15.09 -19.49
N ASN A 256 -5.14 14.69 -18.38
CA ASN A 256 -6.17 15.48 -17.71
C ASN A 256 -5.63 16.67 -16.89
N GLY A 257 -4.35 17.01 -17.00
CA GLY A 257 -3.75 18.20 -16.37
C GLY A 257 -3.85 18.24 -14.83
N ARG A 258 -4.14 17.09 -14.18
CA ARG A 258 -4.24 17.04 -12.72
C ARG A 258 -2.85 17.30 -12.13
N PRO A 259 -2.70 18.15 -11.08
CA PRO A 259 -1.42 18.39 -10.44
C PRO A 259 -0.87 17.06 -9.95
N VAL A 260 0.19 16.60 -10.64
CA VAL A 260 0.87 15.35 -10.36
C VAL A 260 1.59 15.59 -9.03
N ARG A 261 0.95 15.24 -7.91
CA ARG A 261 1.69 14.92 -6.66
C ARG A 261 2.88 14.06 -7.08
N PRO A 262 4.07 14.14 -6.46
CA PRO A 262 5.22 13.33 -6.86
C PRO A 262 4.84 11.84 -6.79
N ARG A 263 4.39 11.32 -7.92
CA ARG A 263 3.93 9.95 -8.12
C ARG A 263 5.06 9.24 -8.84
N ARG A 264 5.09 7.93 -8.66
CA ARG A 264 5.99 7.05 -9.39
C ARG A 264 5.77 7.24 -10.90
N ILE A 265 6.76 7.84 -11.56
CA ILE A 265 6.78 8.10 -13.02
C ILE A 265 6.90 6.80 -13.81
N ASP A 266 7.75 5.89 -13.33
CA ASP A 266 8.07 4.62 -13.97
C ASP A 266 7.84 3.43 -13.03
N PRO A 267 7.44 2.26 -13.55
CA PRO A 267 7.34 1.04 -12.74
C PRO A 267 8.67 0.65 -12.09
N LEU A 268 9.76 0.82 -12.85
CA LEU A 268 11.13 0.50 -12.46
C LEU A 268 11.83 1.71 -11.85
N ARG A 269 12.75 1.44 -10.93
CA ARG A 269 13.64 2.44 -10.34
C ARG A 269 14.72 2.84 -11.36
N SER A 270 15.14 4.11 -11.36
CA SER A 270 16.25 4.57 -12.21
C SER A 270 17.60 3.97 -11.80
N GLY A 271 18.46 3.67 -12.77
CA GLY A 271 19.78 3.08 -12.55
C GLY A 271 19.74 1.61 -12.16
N TRP A 272 20.69 1.16 -11.33
CA TRP A 272 20.85 -0.26 -11.00
C TRP A 272 19.61 -0.88 -10.31
N PRO A 273 19.30 -2.14 -10.64
CA PRO A 273 18.22 -2.88 -9.99
C PRO A 273 18.36 -2.99 -8.48
N PRO A 274 17.25 -3.07 -7.73
CA PRO A 274 17.32 -3.55 -6.36
C PRO A 274 17.92 -4.96 -6.33
N GLY A 275 18.89 -5.19 -5.44
CA GLY A 275 19.60 -6.47 -5.33
C GLY A 275 20.81 -6.61 -6.24
N HIS A 276 21.06 -5.68 -7.18
CA HIS A 276 22.23 -5.74 -8.06
C HIS A 276 23.56 -5.72 -7.29
N ARG A 277 24.51 -6.54 -7.76
CA ARG A 277 25.86 -6.67 -7.22
C ARG A 277 26.86 -6.51 -8.35
N LYS A 278 27.99 -5.87 -8.06
CA LYS A 278 29.09 -5.70 -9.04
C LYS A 278 29.81 -7.01 -9.34
N ARG A 279 29.88 -7.92 -8.36
CA ARG A 279 30.44 -9.27 -8.52
C ARG A 279 29.29 -10.26 -8.48
N HIS A 280 29.17 -11.09 -9.52
CA HIS A 280 28.15 -12.11 -9.60
C HIS A 280 28.60 -13.30 -8.75
N VAL A 281 27.84 -13.60 -7.71
CA VAL A 281 28.11 -14.73 -6.80
C VAL A 281 27.06 -15.82 -6.97
N HIS A 282 25.87 -15.44 -7.42
CA HIS A 282 24.76 -16.34 -7.63
C HIS A 282 24.29 -16.26 -9.08
N ASP A 283 23.78 -17.36 -9.63
CA ASP A 283 23.19 -17.42 -10.98
C ASP A 283 22.15 -16.32 -11.22
N ILE A 284 21.42 -15.91 -10.17
CA ILE A 284 20.42 -14.85 -10.26
C ILE A 284 21.00 -13.49 -10.65
N ASP A 285 22.29 -13.24 -10.37
CA ASP A 285 22.92 -11.96 -10.66
C ASP A 285 23.04 -11.74 -12.18
N GLU A 286 23.32 -12.80 -12.93
CA GLU A 286 23.39 -12.77 -14.40
C GLU A 286 21.99 -12.57 -15.02
N VAL A 287 21.02 -13.38 -14.58
CA VAL A 287 19.61 -13.29 -15.00
C VAL A 287 19.06 -11.89 -14.73
N LEU A 288 19.39 -11.30 -13.58
CA LEU A 288 18.95 -9.94 -13.23
C LEU A 288 19.54 -8.88 -14.17
N VAL A 289 20.81 -9.01 -14.56
CA VAL A 289 21.46 -8.08 -15.49
C VAL A 289 20.81 -8.17 -16.87
N GLU A 290 20.58 -9.39 -17.37
CA GLU A 290 19.93 -9.61 -18.66
C GLU A 290 18.49 -9.06 -18.67
N CYS A 291 17.67 -9.45 -17.67
CA CYS A 291 16.31 -8.93 -17.51
C CYS A 291 16.29 -7.40 -17.42
N ASN A 292 17.25 -6.79 -16.72
CA ASN A 292 17.35 -5.34 -16.62
C ASN A 292 17.63 -4.70 -17.98
N TRP A 293 18.59 -5.24 -18.73
CA TRP A 293 18.91 -4.75 -20.06
C TRP A 293 17.70 -4.89 -21.01
N LEU A 294 17.04 -6.05 -21.03
CA LEU A 294 15.82 -6.28 -21.82
C LEU A 294 14.72 -5.27 -21.50
N ALA A 295 14.47 -5.00 -20.22
CA ALA A 295 13.43 -4.08 -19.79
C ALA A 295 13.72 -2.62 -20.17
N HIS A 296 15.00 -2.20 -20.13
CA HIS A 296 15.39 -0.87 -20.59
C HIS A 296 15.30 -0.74 -22.10
N TYR A 297 15.80 -1.73 -22.84
CA TYR A 297 15.70 -1.75 -24.30
C TYR A 297 14.24 -1.73 -24.78
N ALA A 298 13.37 -2.50 -24.13
CA ALA A 298 11.94 -2.52 -24.42
C ALA A 298 11.28 -1.13 -24.23
N ARG A 299 11.72 -0.36 -23.23
CA ARG A 299 11.19 1.00 -22.99
C ARG A 299 11.64 2.00 -24.04
N GLU A 300 12.91 1.97 -24.42
CA GLU A 300 13.46 2.86 -25.44
C GLU A 300 12.75 2.65 -26.78
N LYS A 301 12.59 1.40 -27.21
CA LYS A 301 11.89 1.05 -28.46
C LYS A 301 10.41 1.41 -28.48
N THR A 302 9.73 1.48 -27.33
CA THR A 302 8.33 1.94 -27.29
C THR A 302 8.17 3.46 -27.47
N ALA A 303 9.26 4.22 -27.40
CA ALA A 303 9.23 5.67 -27.62
C ALA A 303 9.32 6.05 -29.11
N ASP A 304 9.69 5.12 -29.99
CA ASP A 304 9.63 5.32 -31.43
C ASP A 304 8.18 5.13 -31.92
N PRO A 305 7.57 6.12 -32.59
CA PRO A 305 6.26 5.93 -33.21
C PRO A 305 6.34 4.81 -34.28
N PRO A 306 5.28 4.01 -34.46
CA PRO A 306 5.24 3.08 -35.58
C PRO A 306 5.41 3.86 -36.91
N PRO A 307 6.11 3.30 -37.91
CA PRO A 307 6.22 3.90 -39.23
C PRO A 307 4.85 4.03 -39.92
#